data_AF-A0A916E1E5-F1
#
_entry.id   AF-A0A916E1E5-F1
#
_cell.length_a   1.000
_cell.length_b   1.000
_cell.length_c   1.000
_cell.angle_alpha   90.00
_cell.angle_beta   90.00
_cell.angle_gamma   90.00
#
_symmetry.space_group_name_H-M   'P 1'
#
loop_
_entity.id
_entity.type
_entity.pdbx_description
1 polymer ?
#
loop_
_entity_poly.entity_id
_entity_poly.type
_entity_poly.pdbx_seq_one_letter_code
_entity_poly.pdbx_strand_id
1 'polypeptide(L)'
;MLDLISIVSFVVLGVIRWITYKFFIWPYYVSPLREIPGPPSDSPIFGNLKSLIKSDSFIEPQLQWVRKYGNIVKYNGLFNKPTLFVTDPKIIQEITLSKTYDFVKPFSTVGIKLFGNGLLFAEGDDHKRQRKMMNPAFAYSNIKEMVPTFIRVSSILKGLIENEINQGNSNINLTPYISKTALDIIDLVGFSYEFNSLTFSNELATAYNSILNSSPSTLQIAITILSEYVPFIGDIPIGTNVKFKNTCAVISRISKKLVEEKYEEARIWSIKE
;
A
#
# COMPACT_ATOMS: atom_id res chain seq x y z
N MET A 1 -27.48 38.87 22.77
CA MET A 1 -26.26 38.36 22.14
C MET A 1 -25.97 37.02 22.76
N LEU A 2 -25.67 35.98 21.98
CA LEU A 2 -25.14 34.75 22.54
C LEU A 2 -23.69 35.02 22.96
N ASP A 3 -23.36 34.82 24.22
CA ASP A 3 -22.00 35.01 24.71
C ASP A 3 -21.09 33.94 24.08
N LEU A 4 -19.82 34.32 23.85
CA LEU A 4 -18.81 33.45 23.22
C LEU A 4 -18.71 32.08 23.91
N ILE A 5 -18.87 32.05 25.24
CA ILE A 5 -18.85 30.83 26.06
C ILE A 5 -20.00 29.88 25.67
N SER A 6 -21.20 30.42 25.43
CA SER A 6 -22.37 29.62 25.02
C SER A 6 -22.17 29.01 23.64
N ILE A 7 -21.57 29.76 22.71
CA ILE A 7 -21.25 29.27 21.35
C ILE A 7 -20.20 28.16 21.42
N VAL A 8 -19.11 28.38 22.18
CA VAL A 8 -18.05 27.37 22.36
C VAL A 8 -18.61 26.11 23.01
N SER A 9 -19.41 26.24 24.07
CA SER A 9 -20.05 25.10 24.75
C SER A 9 -20.96 24.30 23.81
N PHE A 10 -21.79 24.98 23.01
CA PHE A 10 -22.65 24.32 22.03
C PHE A 10 -21.85 23.51 21.00
N VAL A 11 -20.75 24.08 20.48
CA VAL A 11 -19.86 23.39 19.55
C VAL A 11 -19.22 22.18 20.21
N VAL A 12 -18.69 22.32 21.43
CA VAL A 12 -18.05 21.22 22.17
C VAL A 12 -19.05 20.08 22.43
N LEU A 13 -20.25 20.39 22.91
CA LEU A 13 -21.30 19.38 23.13
C LEU A 13 -21.74 18.71 21.83
N GLY A 14 -21.84 19.47 20.73
CA GLY A 14 -22.12 18.94 19.39
C GLY A 14 -21.06 17.94 18.93
N VAL A 15 -19.78 18.29 19.11
CA VAL A 15 -18.65 17.40 18.78
C VAL A 15 -18.65 16.15 19.66
N ILE A 16 -18.85 16.28 20.98
CA ILE A 16 -18.93 15.14 21.89
C ILE A 16 -20.07 14.21 21.48
N ARG A 17 -21.27 14.75 21.22
CA ARG A 17 -22.42 13.97 20.75
C ARG A 17 -22.14 13.26 19.43
N TRP A 18 -21.47 13.93 18.49
CA TRP A 18 -21.12 13.31 17.21
C TRP A 18 -20.10 12.19 17.38
N ILE A 19 -19.08 12.37 18.22
CA ILE A 19 -18.08 11.35 18.55
C ILE A 19 -18.74 10.14 19.22
N THR A 20 -19.58 10.37 20.25
CA THR A 20 -20.27 9.27 20.96
C THR A 20 -21.19 8.51 20.01
N TYR A 21 -21.97 9.21 19.18
CA TYR A 21 -22.80 8.58 18.16
C TYR A 21 -21.97 7.76 17.17
N LYS A 22 -20.94 8.36 16.57
CA LYS A 22 -20.18 7.74 15.48
C LYS A 22 -19.34 6.54 15.92
N PHE A 23 -18.74 6.59 17.10
CA PHE A 23 -17.79 5.56 17.55
C PHE A 23 -18.39 4.55 18.53
N PHE A 24 -19.45 4.90 19.28
CA PHE A 24 -20.02 4.03 20.30
C PHE A 24 -21.46 3.60 20.02
N ILE A 25 -22.28 4.42 19.35
CA ILE A 25 -23.69 4.05 19.09
C ILE A 25 -23.83 3.38 17.72
N TRP A 26 -23.31 4.02 16.68
CA TRP A 26 -23.51 3.59 15.30
C TRP A 26 -22.96 2.18 15.02
N PRO A 27 -21.73 1.81 15.43
CA PRO A 27 -21.20 0.48 15.12
C PRO A 27 -21.96 -0.67 15.78
N TYR A 28 -22.51 -0.43 16.98
CA TYR A 28 -23.14 -1.48 17.79
C TYR A 28 -24.64 -1.59 17.57
N TYR A 29 -25.33 -0.47 17.28
CA TYR A 29 -26.79 -0.43 17.28
C TYR A 29 -27.41 -0.05 15.94
N VAL A 30 -26.69 0.68 15.07
CA VAL A 30 -27.27 1.26 13.84
C VAL A 30 -26.73 0.62 12.57
N SER A 31 -25.49 0.13 12.59
CA SER A 31 -24.84 -0.40 11.40
C SER A 31 -25.63 -1.56 10.78
N PRO A 32 -25.92 -1.52 9.46
CA PRO A 32 -26.61 -2.63 8.77
C PRO A 32 -25.77 -3.90 8.75
N LEU A 33 -24.45 -3.78 8.98
CA LEU A 33 -23.55 -4.92 9.03
C LEU A 33 -23.71 -5.75 10.31
N ARG A 34 -24.49 -5.30 11.30
CA ARG A 34 -24.59 -5.93 12.62
C ARG A 34 -25.03 -7.40 12.54
N GLU A 35 -25.90 -7.73 11.60
CA GLU A 35 -26.46 -9.08 11.40
C GLU A 35 -25.45 -10.07 10.81
N ILE A 36 -24.36 -9.58 10.23
CA ILE A 36 -23.32 -10.43 9.66
C ILE A 36 -22.52 -11.09 10.79
N PRO A 37 -22.34 -12.43 10.73
CA PRO A 37 -21.64 -13.18 11.77
C PRO A 37 -20.16 -12.80 11.83
N GLY A 38 -19.56 -12.94 13.01
CA GLY A 38 -18.14 -12.66 13.20
C GLY A 38 -17.73 -12.63 14.67
N PRO A 39 -16.42 -12.43 14.93
CA PRO A 39 -15.90 -12.41 16.29
C PRO A 39 -16.49 -11.25 17.10
N PRO A 40 -16.69 -11.42 18.42
CA PRO A 40 -16.97 -10.29 19.30
C PRO A 40 -15.78 -9.33 19.30
N SER A 41 -16.03 -8.04 19.55
CA SER A 41 -14.97 -7.04 19.68
C SER A 41 -14.14 -7.29 20.94
N ASP A 42 -12.81 -7.36 20.79
CA ASP A 42 -11.89 -7.51 21.94
C ASP A 42 -11.80 -6.23 22.79
N SER A 43 -12.06 -5.04 22.22
CA SER A 43 -12.08 -3.78 22.97
C SER A 43 -12.88 -2.65 22.32
N PRO A 44 -13.43 -1.69 23.09
CA PRO A 44 -14.17 -0.54 22.54
C PRO A 44 -13.35 0.39 21.63
N ILE A 45 -12.02 0.45 21.82
CA ILE A 45 -11.14 1.34 21.06
C ILE A 45 -10.42 0.58 19.93
N PHE A 46 -9.91 -0.62 20.18
CA PHE A 46 -9.10 -1.34 19.20
C PHE A 46 -9.90 -2.40 18.42
N GLY A 47 -11.17 -2.64 18.75
CA GLY A 47 -11.95 -3.71 18.12
C GLY A 47 -11.20 -5.04 18.23
N ASN A 48 -10.99 -5.70 17.08
CA ASN A 48 -10.21 -6.92 16.90
C ASN A 48 -8.77 -6.68 16.41
N LEU A 49 -8.31 -5.43 16.37
CA LEU A 49 -6.99 -5.07 15.84
C LEU A 49 -5.85 -5.73 16.62
N LYS A 50 -6.01 -5.93 17.93
CA LYS A 50 -5.02 -6.63 18.77
C LYS A 50 -4.82 -8.07 18.29
N SER A 51 -5.90 -8.76 17.98
CA SER A 51 -5.87 -10.13 17.46
C SER A 51 -5.19 -10.19 16.09
N LEU A 52 -5.37 -9.16 15.24
CA LEU A 52 -4.73 -9.05 13.93
C LEU A 52 -3.23 -8.71 13.97
N ILE A 53 -2.81 -7.88 14.92
CA ILE A 53 -1.40 -7.45 15.05
C ILE A 53 -0.54 -8.48 15.81
N LYS A 54 -1.13 -9.22 16.76
CA LYS A 54 -0.39 -10.14 17.64
C LYS A 54 -0.02 -11.45 16.93
N SER A 55 -0.73 -11.84 15.88
CA SER A 55 -0.43 -13.05 15.12
C SER A 55 0.79 -12.85 14.23
N ASP A 56 1.62 -13.90 14.10
CA ASP A 56 2.80 -13.90 13.20
C ASP A 56 2.43 -13.63 11.73
N SER A 57 1.15 -13.81 11.38
CA SER A 57 0.55 -13.42 10.12
C SER A 57 -0.75 -12.65 10.37
N PHE A 58 -0.91 -11.48 9.76
CA PHE A 58 -2.16 -10.69 9.82
C PHE A 58 -3.39 -11.46 9.30
N ILE A 59 -3.18 -12.50 8.49
CA ILE A 59 -4.23 -13.27 7.82
C ILE A 59 -4.74 -14.43 8.70
N GLU A 60 -3.92 -14.96 9.60
CA GLU A 60 -4.25 -16.17 10.36
C GLU A 60 -5.55 -16.04 11.19
N PRO A 61 -5.78 -14.95 11.96
CA PRO A 61 -7.04 -14.76 12.67
C PRO A 61 -8.24 -14.69 11.73
N GLN A 62 -8.08 -14.08 10.56
CA GLN A 62 -9.14 -13.94 9.56
C GLN A 62 -9.55 -15.31 9.00
N LEU A 63 -8.58 -16.19 8.72
CA LEU A 63 -8.85 -17.56 8.27
C LEU A 63 -9.61 -18.36 9.34
N GLN A 64 -9.24 -18.22 10.61
CA GLN A 64 -9.96 -18.88 11.70
C GLN A 64 -11.40 -18.38 11.81
N TRP A 65 -11.61 -17.07 11.63
CA TRP A 65 -12.96 -16.51 11.62
C TRP A 65 -13.78 -17.01 10.43
N VAL A 66 -13.19 -17.13 9.24
CA VAL A 66 -13.88 -17.69 8.07
C VAL A 66 -14.30 -19.14 8.31
N ARG A 67 -13.41 -19.96 8.88
CA ARG A 67 -13.74 -21.35 9.23
C ARG A 67 -14.89 -21.44 10.24
N LYS A 68 -15.03 -20.47 11.13
CA LYS A 68 -16.03 -20.47 12.21
C LYS A 68 -17.37 -19.82 11.82
N TYR A 69 -17.32 -18.72 11.07
CA TYR A 69 -18.48 -17.86 10.81
C TYR A 69 -18.93 -17.88 9.34
N GLY A 70 -18.18 -18.53 8.45
CA GLY A 70 -18.48 -18.65 7.03
C GLY A 70 -17.71 -17.66 6.15
N ASN A 71 -18.12 -17.56 4.88
CA ASN A 71 -17.37 -16.83 3.85
C ASN A 71 -17.50 -15.30 3.91
N ILE A 72 -18.39 -14.78 4.76
CA ILE A 72 -18.58 -13.35 4.98
C ILE A 72 -18.54 -13.12 6.48
N VAL A 73 -17.46 -12.48 6.93
CA VAL A 73 -17.21 -12.24 8.34
C VAL A 73 -17.18 -10.75 8.59
N LYS A 74 -17.94 -10.28 9.58
CA LYS A 74 -17.78 -8.92 10.10
C LYS A 74 -16.86 -8.94 11.31
N TYR A 75 -15.78 -8.18 11.25
CA TYR A 75 -14.93 -7.88 12.41
C TYR A 75 -14.88 -6.38 12.66
N ASN A 76 -14.42 -6.00 13.85
CA ASN A 76 -14.40 -4.60 14.26
C ASN A 76 -12.98 -4.05 14.17
N GLY A 77 -12.77 -3.01 13.37
CA GLY A 77 -11.51 -2.28 13.26
C GLY A 77 -11.30 -1.28 14.39
N LEU A 78 -10.39 -0.33 14.16
CA LEU A 78 -10.14 0.77 15.10
C LEU A 78 -11.42 1.59 15.32
N PHE A 79 -11.65 1.96 16.58
CA PHE A 79 -12.88 2.58 17.09
C PHE A 79 -14.14 1.79 16.75
N ASN A 80 -14.04 0.47 16.73
CA ASN A 80 -15.11 -0.46 16.37
C ASN A 80 -15.74 -0.23 15.00
N LYS A 81 -15.03 0.42 14.06
CA LYS A 81 -15.50 0.55 12.69
C LYS A 81 -15.79 -0.86 12.12
N PRO A 82 -17.03 -1.18 11.72
CA PRO A 82 -17.36 -2.50 11.22
C PRO A 82 -16.69 -2.69 9.86
N THR A 83 -15.99 -3.81 9.70
CA THR A 83 -15.25 -4.17 8.49
C THR A 83 -15.63 -5.57 8.07
N LEU A 84 -15.78 -5.78 6.76
CA LEU A 84 -16.09 -7.08 6.19
C LEU A 84 -14.81 -7.76 5.69
N PHE A 85 -14.68 -9.03 6.02
CA PHE A 85 -13.74 -9.95 5.40
C PHE A 85 -14.55 -10.93 4.55
N VAL A 86 -14.35 -10.85 3.23
CA VAL A 86 -15.13 -11.61 2.24
C VAL A 86 -14.21 -12.59 1.55
N THR A 87 -14.58 -13.87 1.56
CA THR A 87 -13.86 -14.96 0.88
C THR A 87 -14.72 -15.68 -0.16
N ASP A 88 -15.95 -15.24 -0.37
CA ASP A 88 -16.80 -15.78 -1.42
C ASP A 88 -16.34 -15.29 -2.81
N PRO A 89 -15.96 -16.19 -3.74
CA PRO A 89 -15.42 -15.79 -5.03
C PRO A 89 -16.41 -15.03 -5.92
N LYS A 90 -17.73 -15.29 -5.80
CA LYS A 90 -18.75 -14.58 -6.59
C LYS A 90 -18.87 -13.13 -6.11
N ILE A 91 -18.85 -12.92 -4.79
CA ILE A 91 -18.90 -11.58 -4.21
C ILE A 91 -17.61 -10.82 -4.53
N ILE A 92 -16.44 -11.48 -4.42
CA ILE A 92 -15.16 -10.86 -4.81
C ILE A 92 -15.18 -10.46 -6.28
N GLN A 93 -15.69 -11.31 -7.17
CA GLN A 93 -15.85 -10.97 -8.60
C GLN A 93 -16.77 -9.77 -8.79
N GLU A 94 -17.89 -9.70 -8.07
CA GLU A 94 -18.80 -8.56 -8.14
C GLU A 94 -18.11 -7.27 -7.69
N ILE A 95 -17.44 -7.28 -6.53
CA ILE A 95 -16.72 -6.12 -5.96
C ILE A 95 -15.57 -5.67 -6.88
N THR A 96 -14.79 -6.60 -7.40
CA THR A 96 -13.52 -6.28 -8.09
C THR A 96 -13.65 -6.08 -9.59
N LEU A 97 -14.70 -6.62 -10.22
CA LEU A 97 -14.89 -6.55 -11.67
C LEU A 97 -16.21 -5.89 -12.09
N SER A 98 -17.34 -6.33 -11.54
CA SER A 98 -18.67 -5.90 -12.04
C SER A 98 -19.05 -4.51 -11.52
N LYS A 99 -18.71 -4.21 -10.27
CA LYS A 99 -19.08 -3.00 -9.54
C LYS A 99 -17.86 -2.29 -8.96
N THR A 100 -16.70 -2.40 -9.59
CA THR A 100 -15.42 -1.88 -9.08
C THR A 100 -15.47 -0.43 -8.62
N TYR A 101 -16.27 0.42 -9.28
CA TYR A 101 -16.36 1.84 -8.95
C TYR A 101 -17.43 2.17 -7.90
N ASP A 102 -18.30 1.22 -7.55
CA ASP A 102 -19.24 1.35 -6.42
C ASP A 102 -18.53 1.06 -5.09
N PHE A 103 -17.46 0.25 -5.13
CA PHE A 103 -16.64 -0.12 -3.97
C PHE A 103 -15.33 0.68 -3.95
N VAL A 104 -15.42 1.93 -3.50
CA VAL A 104 -14.27 2.84 -3.39
C VAL A 104 -13.20 2.27 -2.44
N LYS A 105 -11.93 2.28 -2.85
CA LYS A 105 -10.82 1.85 -2.00
C LYS A 105 -10.72 2.70 -0.73
N PRO A 106 -10.28 2.12 0.41
CA PRO A 106 -9.98 2.92 1.59
C PRO A 106 -8.84 3.91 1.29
N PHE A 107 -9.02 5.14 1.73
CA PHE A 107 -8.00 6.18 1.59
C PHE A 107 -6.75 5.84 2.41
N SER A 108 -5.57 5.89 1.80
CA SER A 108 -4.30 5.67 2.48
C SER A 108 -3.37 6.85 2.28
N THR A 109 -3.25 7.70 3.32
CA THR A 109 -2.34 8.86 3.32
C THR A 109 -0.90 8.43 3.09
N VAL A 110 -0.48 7.32 3.74
CA VAL A 110 0.89 6.80 3.65
C VAL A 110 1.17 6.26 2.26
N GLY A 111 0.23 5.49 1.70
CA GLY A 111 0.33 4.98 0.33
C GLY A 111 0.45 6.11 -0.70
N ILE A 112 -0.40 7.13 -0.60
CA ILE A 112 -0.38 8.28 -1.51
C ILE A 112 0.89 9.12 -1.35
N LYS A 113 1.41 9.31 -0.13
CA LYS A 113 2.69 10.02 0.08
C LYS A 113 3.87 9.29 -0.55
N LEU A 114 3.81 7.96 -0.61
CA LEU A 114 4.89 7.12 -1.12
C LEU A 114 4.83 6.95 -2.64
N PHE A 115 3.65 6.62 -3.17
CA PHE A 115 3.47 6.23 -4.57
C PHE A 115 2.77 7.31 -5.41
N GLY A 116 2.32 8.41 -4.79
CA GLY A 116 1.48 9.41 -5.41
C GLY A 116 0.04 8.92 -5.65
N ASN A 117 -0.78 9.76 -6.28
CA ASN A 117 -2.13 9.41 -6.71
C ASN A 117 -2.10 8.66 -8.07
N GLY A 118 -1.33 7.56 -8.12
CA GLY A 118 -1.21 6.68 -9.28
C GLY A 118 -2.27 5.58 -9.31
N LEU A 119 -2.16 4.65 -10.26
CA LEU A 119 -3.19 3.65 -10.56
C LEU A 119 -3.62 2.82 -9.33
N LEU A 120 -2.72 2.63 -8.36
CA LEU A 120 -2.99 1.90 -7.12
C LEU A 120 -4.00 2.61 -6.20
N PHE A 121 -3.98 3.95 -6.18
CA PHE A 121 -4.78 4.77 -5.25
C PHE A 121 -5.83 5.65 -5.94
N ALA A 122 -5.69 5.88 -7.25
CA ALA A 122 -6.66 6.64 -8.02
C ALA A 122 -8.03 5.95 -8.01
N GLU A 123 -9.09 6.75 -8.10
CA GLU A 123 -10.48 6.30 -8.11
C GLU A 123 -11.27 6.90 -9.28
N GLY A 124 -12.39 6.26 -9.61
CA GLY A 124 -13.33 6.76 -10.61
C GLY A 124 -12.68 7.07 -11.97
N ASP A 125 -12.91 8.28 -12.47
CA ASP A 125 -12.46 8.69 -13.80
C ASP A 125 -10.94 8.91 -13.90
N ASP A 126 -10.29 9.28 -12.80
CA ASP A 126 -8.82 9.34 -12.75
C ASP A 126 -8.22 7.95 -12.93
N HIS A 127 -8.76 6.95 -12.22
CA HIS A 127 -8.34 5.56 -12.38
C HIS A 127 -8.58 5.06 -13.81
N LYS A 128 -9.76 5.32 -14.39
CA LYS A 128 -10.08 4.94 -15.78
C LYS A 128 -9.09 5.55 -16.77
N ARG A 129 -8.80 6.84 -16.64
CA ARG A 129 -7.86 7.57 -17.51
C ARG A 129 -6.46 6.99 -17.40
N GLN A 130 -5.93 6.86 -16.18
CA GLN A 130 -4.59 6.31 -15.94
C GLN A 130 -4.46 4.89 -16.49
N ARG A 131 -5.46 4.03 -16.23
CA ARG A 131 -5.47 2.64 -16.74
C ARG A 131 -5.48 2.59 -18.26
N LYS A 132 -6.31 3.41 -18.91
CA LYS A 132 -6.39 3.50 -20.37
C LYS A 132 -5.05 3.92 -20.98
N MET A 133 -4.35 4.87 -20.36
CA MET A 133 -3.03 5.34 -20.80
C MET A 133 -1.94 4.28 -20.61
N MET A 134 -1.98 3.51 -19.53
CA MET A 134 -0.94 2.52 -19.21
C MET A 134 -1.10 1.17 -19.92
N ASN A 135 -2.34 0.70 -20.13
CA ASN A 135 -2.60 -0.64 -20.68
C ASN A 135 -1.83 -1.00 -21.96
N PRO A 136 -1.63 -0.08 -22.94
CA PRO A 136 -0.87 -0.41 -24.15
C PRO A 136 0.56 -0.89 -23.87
N ALA A 137 1.24 -0.36 -22.86
CA ALA A 137 2.60 -0.80 -22.49
C ALA A 137 2.65 -2.28 -22.06
N PHE A 138 1.51 -2.84 -21.62
CA PHE A 138 1.36 -4.23 -21.20
C PHE A 138 0.64 -5.10 -22.25
N ALA A 139 0.53 -4.63 -23.49
CA ALA A 139 0.06 -5.46 -24.59
C ALA A 139 1.05 -6.60 -24.87
N TYR A 140 0.54 -7.75 -25.35
CA TYR A 140 1.36 -8.94 -25.59
C TYR A 140 2.58 -8.68 -26.49
N SER A 141 2.42 -7.86 -27.54
CA SER A 141 3.52 -7.47 -28.43
C SER A 141 4.65 -6.79 -27.68
N ASN A 142 4.31 -5.82 -26.83
CA ASN A 142 5.27 -5.02 -26.07
C ASN A 142 5.95 -5.88 -25.00
N ILE A 143 5.19 -6.74 -24.29
CA ILE A 143 5.77 -7.67 -23.32
C ILE A 143 6.78 -8.62 -23.98
N LYS A 144 6.51 -9.09 -25.21
CA LYS A 144 7.42 -9.98 -25.93
C LYS A 144 8.77 -9.31 -26.21
N GLU A 145 8.80 -8.01 -26.45
CA GLU A 145 10.03 -7.24 -26.65
C GLU A 145 10.86 -7.10 -25.36
N MET A 146 10.26 -7.29 -24.19
CA MET A 146 10.93 -7.21 -22.87
C MET A 146 11.68 -8.49 -22.51
N VAL A 147 11.33 -9.62 -23.15
CA VAL A 147 11.87 -10.96 -22.83
C VAL A 147 13.40 -11.04 -22.88
N PRO A 148 14.10 -10.46 -23.88
CA PRO A 148 15.58 -10.46 -23.89
C PRO A 148 16.17 -9.83 -22.63
N THR A 149 15.58 -8.76 -22.12
CA THR A 149 16.01 -8.12 -20.87
C THR A 149 15.78 -9.04 -19.67
N PHE A 150 14.64 -9.73 -19.62
CA PHE A 150 14.37 -10.70 -18.55
C PHE A 150 15.42 -11.82 -18.54
N ILE A 151 15.78 -12.36 -19.71
CA ILE A 151 16.81 -13.40 -19.85
C ILE A 151 18.18 -12.87 -19.40
N ARG A 152 18.53 -11.65 -19.80
CA ARG A 152 19.80 -11.01 -19.43
C ARG A 152 19.94 -10.88 -17.91
N VAL A 153 18.96 -10.26 -17.24
CA VAL A 153 19.01 -10.04 -15.79
C VAL A 153 18.92 -11.37 -15.03
N SER A 154 18.12 -12.33 -15.50
CA SER A 154 18.04 -13.68 -14.90
C SER A 154 19.36 -14.44 -15.00
N SER A 155 20.13 -14.22 -16.08
CA SER A 155 21.45 -14.84 -16.26
C SER A 155 22.47 -14.27 -15.26
N ILE A 156 22.39 -12.98 -14.94
CA ILE A 156 23.19 -12.35 -13.88
C ILE A 156 22.84 -12.97 -12.52
N LEU A 157 21.54 -13.08 -12.21
CA LEU A 157 21.06 -13.74 -10.99
C LEU A 157 21.61 -15.17 -10.86
N LYS A 158 21.53 -15.95 -11.94
CA LYS A 158 22.08 -17.31 -11.99
C LYS A 158 23.57 -17.32 -11.62
N GLY A 159 24.37 -16.46 -12.24
CA GLY A 159 25.81 -16.39 -11.96
C GLY A 159 26.13 -16.02 -10.51
N LEU A 160 25.34 -15.13 -9.89
CA LEU A 160 25.48 -14.80 -8.47
C LEU A 160 25.19 -16.01 -7.57
N ILE A 161 24.13 -16.76 -7.86
CA ILE A 161 23.78 -17.96 -7.09
C ILE A 161 24.85 -19.05 -7.27
N GLU A 162 25.34 -19.27 -8.49
CA GLU A 162 26.44 -20.22 -8.77
C GLU A 162 27.70 -19.85 -7.99
N ASN A 163 28.03 -18.56 -7.87
CA ASN A 163 29.17 -18.10 -7.08
C ASN A 163 29.02 -18.41 -5.58
N GLU A 164 27.83 -18.15 -4.99
CA GLU A 164 27.54 -18.50 -3.60
C GLU A 164 27.70 -20.02 -3.34
N ILE A 165 27.18 -20.85 -4.25
CA ILE A 165 27.31 -22.31 -4.17
C ILE A 165 28.77 -22.73 -4.26
N ASN A 166 29.54 -22.15 -5.20
CA ASN A 166 30.95 -22.46 -5.39
C ASN A 166 31.82 -22.05 -4.18
N GLN A 167 31.38 -21.05 -3.41
CA GLN A 167 32.00 -20.66 -2.14
C GLN A 167 31.65 -21.59 -0.97
N GLY A 168 30.81 -22.61 -1.20
CA GLY A 168 30.39 -23.59 -0.21
C GLY A 168 29.17 -23.18 0.61
N ASN A 169 28.47 -22.09 0.23
CA ASN A 169 27.26 -21.68 0.93
C ASN A 169 26.09 -22.61 0.57
N SER A 170 25.58 -23.33 1.58
CA SER A 170 24.48 -24.29 1.43
C SER A 170 23.09 -23.72 1.78
N ASN A 171 23.05 -22.56 2.44
CA ASN A 171 21.81 -21.88 2.83
C ASN A 171 21.80 -20.46 2.28
N ILE A 172 21.19 -20.29 1.11
CA ILE A 172 21.15 -19.01 0.38
C ILE A 172 19.75 -18.42 0.53
N ASN A 173 19.64 -17.24 1.13
CA ASN A 173 18.38 -16.50 1.15
C ASN A 173 18.14 -15.84 -0.22
N LEU A 174 17.22 -16.38 -1.01
CA LEU A 174 16.90 -15.87 -2.35
C LEU A 174 16.03 -14.61 -2.35
N THR A 175 15.36 -14.26 -1.25
CA THR A 175 14.41 -13.14 -1.19
C THR A 175 15.05 -11.81 -1.63
N PRO A 176 16.23 -11.40 -1.13
CA PRO A 176 16.87 -10.17 -1.56
C PRO A 176 17.31 -10.20 -3.02
N TYR A 177 17.73 -11.37 -3.53
CA TYR A 177 18.14 -11.52 -4.92
C TYR A 177 16.95 -11.34 -5.87
N ILE A 178 15.84 -12.04 -5.61
CA ILE A 178 14.62 -11.94 -6.43
C ILE A 178 14.07 -10.51 -6.44
N SER A 179 14.01 -9.86 -5.27
CA SER A 179 13.55 -8.47 -5.17
C SER A 179 14.40 -7.49 -5.98
N LYS A 180 15.74 -7.65 -5.94
CA LYS A 180 16.67 -6.84 -6.75
C LYS A 180 16.57 -7.16 -8.24
N THR A 181 16.44 -8.44 -8.62
CA THR A 181 16.21 -8.85 -10.00
C THR A 181 14.95 -8.24 -10.59
N ALA A 182 13.84 -8.25 -9.84
CA ALA A 182 12.59 -7.64 -10.28
C ALA A 182 12.75 -6.12 -10.47
N LEU A 183 13.47 -5.46 -9.56
CA LEU A 183 13.78 -4.04 -9.67
C LEU A 183 14.61 -3.73 -10.92
N ASP A 184 15.72 -4.45 -11.14
CA ASP A 184 16.55 -4.28 -12.33
C ASP A 184 15.77 -4.50 -13.64
N ILE A 185 14.88 -5.49 -13.66
CA ILE A 185 14.02 -5.76 -14.82
C ILE A 185 13.08 -4.59 -15.10
N ILE A 186 12.29 -4.14 -14.10
CA ILE A 186 11.30 -3.08 -14.33
C ILE A 186 11.98 -1.76 -14.66
N ASP A 187 13.18 -1.54 -14.12
CA ASP A 187 13.92 -0.31 -14.37
C ASP A 187 14.47 -0.23 -15.79
N LEU A 188 15.05 -1.33 -16.28
CA LEU A 188 15.58 -1.41 -17.63
C LEU A 188 14.45 -1.33 -18.67
N VAL A 189 13.36 -2.04 -18.43
CA VAL A 189 12.27 -2.16 -19.39
C VAL A 189 11.33 -0.96 -19.34
N GLY A 190 11.04 -0.46 -18.14
CA GLY A 190 10.08 0.62 -17.92
C GLY A 190 10.68 2.02 -18.07
N PHE A 191 11.93 2.21 -17.65
CA PHE A 191 12.58 3.52 -17.62
C PHE A 191 13.82 3.63 -18.51
N SER A 192 14.23 2.54 -19.17
CA SER A 192 15.50 2.45 -19.89
C SER A 192 16.68 2.88 -19.02
N TYR A 193 16.61 2.56 -17.72
CA TYR A 193 17.58 2.99 -16.73
C TYR A 193 18.29 1.78 -16.14
N GLU A 194 19.62 1.80 -16.13
CA GLU A 194 20.43 0.73 -15.56
C GLU A 194 20.76 1.01 -14.10
N PHE A 195 19.88 0.60 -13.19
CA PHE A 195 20.15 0.72 -11.75
C PHE A 195 21.23 -0.25 -11.26
N ASN A 196 21.38 -1.40 -11.93
CA ASN A 196 22.36 -2.41 -11.60
C ASN A 196 22.29 -2.82 -10.11
N SER A 197 21.08 -2.91 -9.55
CA SER A 197 20.82 -3.15 -8.12
C SER A 197 21.30 -4.52 -7.64
N LEU A 198 21.44 -5.48 -8.55
CA LEU A 198 22.11 -6.76 -8.30
C LEU A 198 23.61 -6.62 -8.06
N THR A 199 24.26 -5.57 -8.58
CA THR A 199 25.72 -5.37 -8.51
C THR A 199 26.15 -4.17 -7.67
N PHE A 200 25.32 -3.11 -7.56
CA PHE A 200 25.60 -1.88 -6.80
C PHE A 200 24.34 -1.35 -6.12
N SER A 201 24.43 -0.92 -4.86
CA SER A 201 23.32 -0.22 -4.21
C SER A 201 23.27 1.23 -4.66
N ASN A 202 22.32 1.57 -5.52
CA ASN A 202 22.00 2.96 -5.82
C ASN A 202 20.97 3.52 -4.81
N GLU A 203 20.84 4.84 -4.81
CA GLU A 203 20.00 5.57 -3.85
C GLU A 203 18.51 5.16 -3.93
N LEU A 204 17.97 4.92 -5.14
CA LEU A 204 16.57 4.56 -5.34
C LEU A 204 16.26 3.14 -4.89
N ALA A 205 17.11 2.18 -5.25
CA ALA A 205 17.00 0.78 -4.82
C ALA A 205 17.11 0.68 -3.29
N THR A 206 17.97 1.48 -2.68
CA THR A 206 18.10 1.55 -1.21
C THR A 206 16.82 2.13 -0.60
N ALA A 207 16.26 3.18 -1.18
CA ALA A 207 15.00 3.78 -0.76
C ALA A 207 13.84 2.77 -0.82
N TYR A 208 13.64 2.09 -1.95
CA TYR A 208 12.60 1.06 -2.09
C TYR A 208 12.80 -0.12 -1.14
N ASN A 209 14.02 -0.65 -1.03
CA ASN A 209 14.30 -1.75 -0.10
C ASN A 209 14.02 -1.37 1.35
N SER A 210 14.30 -0.12 1.73
CA SER A 210 14.08 0.36 3.10
C SER A 210 12.60 0.46 3.50
N ILE A 211 11.69 0.41 2.52
CA ILE A 211 10.24 0.48 2.71
C ILE A 211 9.60 -0.89 2.51
N LEU A 212 9.96 -1.59 1.43
CA LEU A 212 9.32 -2.85 1.04
C LEU A 212 9.83 -4.05 1.85
N ASN A 213 11.11 -4.07 2.20
CA ASN A 213 11.75 -5.20 2.87
C ASN A 213 12.04 -4.94 4.36
N SER A 214 11.67 -3.77 4.89
CA SER A 214 11.75 -3.51 6.33
C SER A 214 10.57 -4.16 7.03
N SER A 215 10.84 -5.05 7.99
CA SER A 215 9.80 -5.48 8.93
C SER A 215 9.38 -4.28 9.78
N PRO A 216 8.14 -3.78 9.66
CA PRO A 216 7.72 -2.61 10.41
C PRO A 216 7.59 -2.97 11.89
N SER A 217 8.11 -2.13 12.77
CA SER A 217 7.91 -2.30 14.20
C SER A 217 6.44 -2.06 14.57
N THR A 218 5.98 -2.61 15.69
CA THR A 218 4.62 -2.38 16.22
C THR A 218 4.32 -0.89 16.38
N LEU A 219 5.32 -0.10 16.77
CA LEU A 219 5.23 1.36 16.85
C LEU A 219 4.97 2.00 15.49
N GLN A 220 5.68 1.56 14.44
CA GLN A 220 5.49 2.06 13.08
C GLN A 220 4.11 1.69 12.51
N ILE A 221 3.63 0.48 12.78
CA ILE A 221 2.26 0.06 12.43
C ILE A 221 1.24 0.96 13.13
N ALA A 222 1.41 1.20 14.43
CA ALA A 222 0.52 2.06 15.20
C ALA A 222 0.51 3.51 14.66
N ILE A 223 1.68 4.10 14.38
CA ILE A 223 1.81 5.44 13.80
C ILE A 223 1.11 5.51 12.44
N THR A 224 1.31 4.50 11.58
CA THR A 224 0.71 4.41 10.25
C THR A 224 -0.82 4.42 10.35
N ILE A 225 -1.40 3.51 11.16
CA ILE A 225 -2.85 3.42 11.36
C ILE A 225 -3.39 4.74 11.94
N LEU A 226 -2.75 5.30 12.96
CA LEU A 226 -3.21 6.54 13.60
C LEU A 226 -3.15 7.74 12.65
N SER A 227 -2.17 7.79 11.75
CA SER A 227 -2.04 8.87 10.76
C SER A 227 -3.19 8.93 9.75
N GLU A 228 -3.94 7.83 9.57
CA GLU A 228 -5.16 7.81 8.73
C GLU A 228 -6.35 8.50 9.41
N TYR A 229 -6.38 8.53 10.74
CA TYR A 229 -7.44 9.18 11.51
C TYR A 229 -7.06 10.61 11.91
N VAL A 230 -5.77 10.83 12.18
CA VAL A 230 -5.25 12.07 12.74
C VAL A 230 -4.02 12.50 11.93
N PRO A 231 -4.20 13.37 10.91
CA PRO A 231 -3.16 13.68 9.93
C PRO A 231 -1.84 14.20 10.53
N PHE A 232 -1.90 14.97 11.63
CA PHE A 232 -0.70 15.57 12.23
C PHE A 232 0.29 14.54 12.79
N ILE A 233 -0.16 13.31 13.10
CA ILE A 233 0.71 12.26 13.65
C ILE A 233 1.81 11.86 12.66
N GLY A 234 1.50 11.88 11.37
CA GLY A 234 2.48 11.62 10.32
C GLY A 234 3.53 12.74 10.15
N ASP A 235 3.29 13.91 10.75
CA ASP A 235 4.18 15.06 10.63
C ASP A 235 5.09 15.27 11.83
N ILE A 236 4.84 14.57 12.94
CA ILE A 236 5.69 14.60 14.13
C ILE A 236 7.11 14.14 13.76
N PRO A 237 8.17 14.85 14.21
CA PRO A 237 9.56 14.54 13.89
C PRO A 237 10.09 13.33 14.70
N ILE A 238 9.44 12.18 14.53
CA ILE A 238 9.88 10.88 15.04
C ILE A 238 10.85 10.27 14.03
N GLY A 239 11.90 9.59 14.48
CA GLY A 239 12.92 8.99 13.60
C GLY A 239 12.34 8.15 12.45
N THR A 240 11.27 7.40 12.69
CA THR A 240 10.54 6.64 11.66
C THR A 240 9.87 7.55 10.62
N ASN A 241 9.18 8.62 11.05
CA ASN A 241 8.54 9.58 10.14
C ASN A 241 9.59 10.36 9.34
N VAL A 242 10.70 10.75 9.97
CA VAL A 242 11.82 11.43 9.30
C VAL A 242 12.44 10.52 8.24
N LYS A 243 12.73 9.26 8.59
CA LYS A 243 13.23 8.26 7.63
C LYS A 243 12.24 8.07 6.47
N PHE A 244 10.95 7.94 6.75
CA PHE A 244 9.91 7.82 5.72
C PHE A 244 9.87 9.05 4.79
N LYS A 245 9.87 10.27 5.35
CA LYS A 245 9.88 11.52 4.58
C LYS A 245 11.12 11.63 3.69
N ASN A 246 12.30 11.33 4.23
CA ASN A 246 13.55 11.34 3.46
C ASN A 246 13.49 10.33 2.31
N THR A 247 12.96 9.13 2.58
CA THR A 247 12.84 8.09 1.55
C THR A 247 11.87 8.51 0.44
N CYS A 248 10.73 9.11 0.79
CA CYS A 248 9.79 9.65 -0.19
C CYS A 248 10.42 10.79 -1.02
N ALA A 249 11.23 11.65 -0.40
CA ALA A 249 11.92 12.73 -1.09
C ALA A 249 12.94 12.19 -2.10
N VAL A 250 13.68 11.12 -1.76
CA VAL A 250 14.59 10.44 -2.68
C VAL A 250 13.83 9.86 -3.88
N ILE A 251 12.77 9.10 -3.61
CA ILE A 251 11.93 8.49 -4.67
C ILE A 251 11.38 9.59 -5.58
N SER A 252 10.75 10.61 -5.02
CA SER A 252 10.16 11.70 -5.81
C SER A 252 11.19 12.45 -6.65
N ARG A 253 12.40 12.71 -6.11
CA ARG A 253 13.46 13.42 -6.82
C ARG A 253 13.96 12.61 -8.01
N ILE A 254 14.25 11.32 -7.81
CA ILE A 254 14.80 10.46 -8.85
C ILE A 254 13.73 10.17 -9.91
N SER A 255 12.50 9.84 -9.51
CA SER A 255 11.40 9.62 -10.46
C SER A 255 11.11 10.85 -11.32
N LYS A 256 11.12 12.05 -10.73
CA LYS A 256 10.93 13.29 -11.49
C LYS A 256 12.05 13.53 -12.51
N LYS A 257 13.30 13.32 -12.09
CA LYS A 257 14.47 13.42 -12.98
C LYS A 257 14.35 12.47 -14.18
N LEU A 258 13.98 11.21 -13.95
CA LEU A 258 13.82 10.22 -15.03
C LEU A 258 12.73 10.62 -16.03
N VAL A 259 11.61 11.14 -15.54
CA VAL A 259 10.52 11.61 -16.40
C VAL A 259 10.95 12.84 -17.21
N GLU A 260 11.67 13.78 -16.60
CA GLU A 260 12.18 14.97 -17.28
C GLU A 260 13.19 14.61 -18.38
N GLU A 261 14.12 13.69 -18.10
CA GLU A 261 15.09 13.21 -19.10
C GLU A 261 14.38 12.56 -20.30
N LYS A 262 13.40 11.68 -20.05
CA LYS A 262 12.64 11.03 -21.13
C LYS A 262 11.75 11.99 -21.90
N TYR A 263 11.20 12.99 -21.23
CA TYR A 263 10.42 14.04 -21.89
C TYR A 263 11.30 14.87 -22.83
N GLU A 264 12.49 15.27 -22.40
CA GLU A 264 13.42 16.02 -23.25
C GLU A 264 13.94 15.18 -24.42
N GLU A 265 14.26 13.89 -24.21
CA GLU A 265 14.61 12.97 -25.30
C GLU A 265 13.51 12.91 -26.36
N ALA A 266 12.25 12.73 -25.95
CA ALA A 266 11.11 12.69 -26.84
C ALA A 266 10.87 14.02 -27.56
N ARG A 267 11.06 15.16 -26.87
CA ARG A 267 10.94 16.51 -27.45
C ARG A 267 12.02 16.79 -28.49
N ILE A 268 13.26 16.36 -28.26
CA ILE A 268 14.35 16.51 -29.24
C ILE A 268 14.07 15.66 -30.48
N TRP A 269 13.54 14.45 -30.28
CA TRP A 269 13.19 13.57 -31.39
C TRP A 269 12.07 14.15 -32.26
N SER A 270 11.01 14.71 -31.66
CA SER A 270 9.90 15.32 -32.41
C SER A 270 10.25 16.62 -33.15
N ILE A 271 11.38 17.26 -32.83
CA ILE A 271 11.88 18.44 -33.55
C ILE A 271 12.73 18.02 -34.77
N LYS A 272 13.21 16.77 -34.82
CA LYS A 272 14.05 16.25 -35.91
C LYS A 272 13.27 15.59 -37.04
N GLU A 273 12.01 15.24 -36.83
CA GLU A 273 11.04 14.83 -37.86
C GLU A 273 10.28 16.04 -38.43
#